data_AF-A0A533VV02-F1
#
_entry.id   AF-A0A533VV02-F1
#
_cell.length_a   1.000
_cell.length_b   1.000
_cell.length_c   1.000
_cell.angle_alpha   90.00
_cell.angle_beta   90.00
_cell.angle_gamma   90.00
#
_symmetry.space_group_name_H-M   'P 1'
#
loop_
_entity.id
_entity.type
_entity.pdbx_description
1 polymer ?
#
loop_
_entity_poly.entity_id
_entity_poly.type
_entity_poly.pdbx_seq_one_letter_code
_entity_poly.pdbx_strand_id
1 'polypeptide(L)'
;MRETLTLSSDKEVRDFVRGCTFYGTGGGGSPHYGYDILSRVLKEKKRIPVFDPKSIADDDWTVCAYGMGSIAPRTPEILEEMRRLSLTRVKVAYKLAEAVKELEKFSKVKVKVIVPLEIGGANTPD
;
A
#
# COMPACT_ATOMS: atom_id res chain seq x y z
N MET A 1 10.81 -0.71 -18.06
CA MET A 1 9.80 -1.67 -17.57
C MET A 1 8.53 -1.45 -18.36
N ARG A 2 7.90 -2.52 -18.85
CA ARG A 2 6.70 -2.43 -19.68
C ARG A 2 5.48 -2.27 -18.77
N GLU A 3 4.61 -1.32 -19.10
CA GLU A 3 3.35 -1.11 -18.40
C GLU A 3 2.26 -2.01 -18.99
N THR A 4 1.48 -2.66 -18.13
CA THR A 4 0.28 -3.42 -18.51
C THR A 4 -0.99 -2.59 -18.34
N LEU A 5 -0.96 -1.65 -17.40
CA LEU A 5 -2.06 -0.74 -17.08
C LEU A 5 -1.48 0.57 -16.57
N THR A 6 -2.13 1.69 -16.87
CA THR A 6 -1.85 2.98 -16.23
C THR A 6 -3.17 3.59 -15.77
N LEU A 7 -3.30 3.88 -14.48
CA LEU A 7 -4.42 4.63 -13.95
C LEU A 7 -4.14 6.12 -14.14
N SER A 8 -5.03 6.82 -14.84
CA SER A 8 -4.88 8.23 -15.21
C SER A 8 -6.12 9.09 -14.91
N SER A 9 -7.21 8.47 -14.46
CA SER A 9 -8.48 9.14 -14.13
C SER A 9 -9.07 8.65 -12.81
N ASP A 10 -9.93 9.47 -12.20
CA ASP A 10 -10.68 9.11 -10.98
C ASP A 10 -11.51 7.84 -11.19
N LYS A 11 -12.13 7.71 -12.38
CA LYS A 11 -12.91 6.52 -12.75
C LYS A 11 -12.05 5.26 -12.74
N GLU A 12 -10.87 5.30 -13.36
CA GLU A 12 -9.95 4.15 -13.38
C GLU A 12 -9.47 3.77 -11.98
N VAL A 13 -9.20 4.76 -11.11
CA VAL A 13 -8.85 4.49 -9.71
C VAL A 13 -10.01 3.80 -8.98
N ARG A 14 -11.26 4.29 -9.15
CA ARG A 14 -12.44 3.65 -8.56
C ARG A 14 -12.66 2.23 -9.07
N ASP A 15 -12.54 2.03 -10.38
CA ASP A 15 -12.73 0.73 -11.00
C ASP A 15 -11.64 -0.26 -10.56
N PHE A 16 -10.38 0.19 -10.47
CA PHE A 16 -9.26 -0.61 -9.98
C PHE A 16 -9.50 -1.06 -8.54
N VAL A 17 -9.79 -0.12 -7.63
CA VAL A 17 -10.07 -0.42 -6.21
C VAL A 17 -11.28 -1.35 -6.07
N ARG A 18 -12.35 -1.12 -6.83
CA ARG A 18 -13.55 -1.98 -6.84
C ARG A 18 -13.21 -3.40 -7.30
N GLY A 19 -12.43 -3.54 -8.36
CA GLY A 19 -11.94 -4.83 -8.85
C GLY A 19 -11.13 -5.57 -7.79
N CYS A 20 -10.13 -4.90 -7.21
CA CYS A 20 -9.31 -5.46 -6.13
C CYS A 20 -10.16 -5.88 -4.91
N THR A 21 -11.18 -5.09 -4.56
CA THR A 21 -12.11 -5.42 -3.47
C THR A 21 -12.91 -6.68 -3.78
N PHE A 22 -13.45 -6.80 -5.00
CA PHE A 22 -14.23 -7.96 -5.41
C PHE A 22 -13.39 -9.23 -5.41
N TYR A 23 -12.18 -9.17 -5.97
CA TYR A 23 -11.26 -10.31 -6.02
C TYR A 23 -10.53 -10.59 -4.70
N GLY A 24 -10.59 -9.68 -3.73
CA GLY A 24 -10.08 -9.88 -2.37
C GLY A 24 -10.97 -10.76 -1.48
N THR A 25 -12.10 -11.26 -1.99
CA THR A 25 -12.96 -12.29 -1.35
C THR A 25 -13.41 -12.00 0.09
N GLY A 26 -13.48 -10.73 0.47
CA GLY A 26 -13.89 -10.27 1.81
C GLY A 26 -12.73 -9.81 2.70
N GLY A 27 -11.47 -10.04 2.28
CA GLY A 27 -10.26 -9.51 2.90
C GLY A 27 -9.70 -8.27 2.18
N GLY A 28 -8.41 -8.01 2.35
CA GLY A 28 -7.71 -6.97 1.58
C GLY A 28 -7.90 -5.52 2.02
N GLY A 29 -8.63 -5.30 3.13
CA GLY A 29 -8.81 -4.00 3.78
C GLY A 29 -9.83 -3.06 3.12
N SER A 30 -9.95 -1.85 3.67
CA SER A 30 -11.00 -0.89 3.32
C SER A 30 -10.84 -0.32 1.89
N PRO A 31 -11.83 -0.50 1.00
CA PRO A 31 -11.80 0.08 -0.35
C PRO A 31 -11.75 1.61 -0.34
N HIS A 32 -12.42 2.25 0.62
CA HIS A 32 -12.39 3.71 0.77
C HIS A 32 -10.98 4.22 1.05
N TYR A 33 -10.24 3.52 1.91
CA TYR A 33 -8.86 3.86 2.23
C TYR A 33 -7.96 3.75 0.99
N GLY A 34 -8.06 2.66 0.23
CA GLY A 34 -7.26 2.51 -0.98
C GLY A 34 -7.61 3.51 -2.09
N TYR A 35 -8.89 3.86 -2.23
CA TYR A 35 -9.31 4.96 -3.12
C TYR A 35 -8.67 6.29 -2.73
N ASP A 36 -8.67 6.63 -1.43
CA ASP A 36 -8.10 7.90 -0.96
C ASP A 36 -6.60 8.00 -1.23
N ILE A 37 -5.86 6.90 -1.06
CA ILE A 37 -4.42 6.82 -1.38
C ILE A 37 -4.18 7.04 -2.87
N LEU A 38 -4.78 6.20 -3.73
CA LEU A 38 -4.53 6.29 -5.17
C LEU A 38 -5.03 7.61 -5.75
N SER A 39 -6.14 8.16 -5.24
CA SER A 39 -6.63 9.46 -5.69
C SER A 39 -5.66 10.59 -5.34
N ARG A 40 -5.01 10.53 -4.17
CA ARG A 40 -3.98 11.49 -3.81
C ARG A 40 -2.76 11.35 -4.72
N VAL A 41 -2.27 10.12 -4.92
CA VAL A 41 -1.14 9.86 -5.81
C VAL A 41 -1.45 10.30 -7.24
N LEU A 42 -2.66 10.02 -7.74
CA LEU A 42 -3.09 10.43 -9.08
C LEU A 42 -3.12 11.96 -9.22
N LYS A 43 -3.63 12.69 -8.21
CA LYS A 43 -3.63 14.16 -8.22
C LYS A 43 -2.21 14.73 -8.32
N GLU A 44 -1.27 14.14 -7.59
CA GLU A 44 0.13 14.57 -7.51
C GLU A 44 0.96 14.16 -8.73
N LYS A 45 0.81 12.91 -9.19
CA LYS A 45 1.66 12.29 -10.24
C LYS A 45 1.01 12.22 -11.61
N LYS A 46 -0.29 12.51 -11.71
CA LYS A 46 -1.14 12.43 -12.92
C LYS A 46 -1.29 11.04 -13.52
N ARG A 47 -0.51 10.06 -13.08
CA ARG A 47 -0.55 8.68 -13.54
C ARG A 47 -0.01 7.71 -12.49
N ILE A 48 -0.51 6.48 -12.51
CA ILE A 48 -0.07 5.38 -11.65
C ILE A 48 0.12 4.12 -12.53
N PRO A 49 1.36 3.76 -12.88
CA PRO A 49 1.62 2.61 -13.73
C PRO A 49 1.57 1.29 -12.94
N VAL A 50 1.07 0.24 -13.59
CA VAL A 50 1.19 -1.15 -13.17
C VAL A 50 2.01 -1.87 -14.23
N PHE A 51 3.07 -2.52 -13.81
CA PHE A 51 4.06 -3.11 -14.70
C PHE A 51 3.80 -4.58 -14.97
N ASP A 52 4.21 -5.04 -16.15
CA ASP A 52 4.30 -6.47 -16.46
C ASP A 52 5.44 -7.09 -15.65
N PRO A 53 5.18 -8.11 -14.80
CA PRO A 53 6.22 -8.78 -14.03
C PRO A 53 7.34 -9.35 -14.89
N LYS A 54 7.06 -9.79 -16.13
CA LYS A 54 8.08 -10.31 -17.06
C LYS A 54 9.03 -9.24 -17.60
N SER A 55 8.76 -7.97 -17.33
CA SER A 55 9.57 -6.84 -17.77
C SER A 55 10.43 -6.23 -16.65
N ILE A 56 10.38 -6.83 -15.45
CA ILE A 56 11.28 -6.54 -14.34
C ILE A 56 12.60 -7.25 -14.63
N ALA A 57 13.72 -6.52 -14.55
CA ALA A 57 15.04 -7.11 -14.79
C ALA A 57 15.45 -8.01 -13.62
N ASP A 58 16.28 -9.03 -13.88
CA ASP A 58 16.72 -10.00 -12.87
C ASP A 58 17.50 -9.34 -11.71
N ASP A 59 18.08 -8.15 -11.94
CA ASP A 59 18.84 -7.36 -10.99
C ASP A 59 18.04 -6.18 -10.38
N ASP A 60 16.79 -5.97 -10.79
CA ASP A 60 15.90 -4.96 -10.20
C ASP A 60 15.41 -5.44 -8.82
N TRP A 61 15.58 -4.61 -7.79
CA TRP A 61 15.01 -4.87 -6.48
C TRP A 61 13.51 -4.61 -6.48
N THR A 62 12.75 -5.61 -6.06
CA THR A 62 11.32 -5.48 -5.73
C THR A 62 11.14 -5.55 -4.22
N VAL A 63 10.06 -4.96 -3.70
CA VAL A 63 9.74 -5.07 -2.27
C VAL A 63 8.26 -5.29 -2.07
N CYS A 64 7.92 -6.15 -1.13
CA CYS A 64 6.57 -6.30 -0.59
C CYS A 64 6.56 -5.78 0.84
N ALA A 65 6.11 -4.54 1.01
CA ALA A 65 5.91 -3.94 2.33
C ALA A 65 4.44 -4.09 2.71
N TYR A 66 4.17 -4.55 3.93
CA TYR A 66 2.80 -4.71 4.41
C TYR A 66 2.71 -4.50 5.92
N GLY A 67 1.55 -4.05 6.36
CA GLY A 67 1.18 -4.04 7.78
C GLY A 67 0.47 -5.34 8.14
N MET A 68 0.65 -5.80 9.38
CA MET A 68 -0.14 -6.89 9.95
C MET A 68 -0.63 -6.48 11.33
N GLY A 69 -1.88 -6.79 11.64
CA GLY A 69 -2.49 -6.47 12.92
C GLY A 69 -3.93 -6.96 13.01
N SER A 70 -4.46 -6.92 14.22
CA SER A 70 -5.88 -7.25 14.46
C SER A 70 -6.79 -6.16 13.87
N ILE A 71 -7.85 -6.59 13.19
CA ILE A 71 -8.96 -5.72 12.77
C ILE A 71 -10.00 -5.53 13.87
N ALA A 72 -9.86 -6.25 14.99
CA ALA A 72 -10.82 -6.17 16.09
C ALA A 72 -10.85 -4.74 16.66
N PRO A 73 -12.04 -4.25 17.07
CA PRO A 73 -12.14 -3.00 17.80
C PRO A 73 -11.19 -2.99 19.00
N ARG A 74 -10.58 -1.84 19.27
CA ARG A 74 -9.70 -1.68 20.43
C ARG A 74 -10.55 -1.75 21.70
N THR A 75 -10.20 -2.65 22.62
CA THR A 75 -10.82 -2.74 23.94
C THR A 75 -10.25 -1.67 24.88
N PRO A 76 -10.91 -1.35 26.01
CA PRO A 76 -10.36 -0.45 27.02
C PRO A 76 -8.96 -0.85 27.49
N GLU A 77 -8.67 -2.15 27.62
CA GLU A 77 -7.37 -2.68 28.02
C GLU A 77 -6.29 -2.38 26.97
N ILE A 78 -6.62 -2.54 25.68
CA ILE A 78 -5.71 -2.19 24.57
C ILE A 78 -5.41 -0.68 24.57
N LEU A 79 -6.43 0.16 24.81
CA LEU A 79 -6.26 1.60 24.85
C LEU A 79 -5.37 2.05 26.02
N GLU A 80 -5.54 1.44 27.19
CA GLU A 80 -4.70 1.71 28.36
C GLU A 80 -3.26 1.25 28.12
N GLU A 81 -3.06 0.10 27.49
CA GLU A 81 -1.72 -0.37 27.09
C GLU A 81 -1.05 0.58 26.10
N MET A 82 -1.78 1.02 25.08
CA MET A 82 -1.29 2.03 24.13
C MET A 82 -0.90 3.34 24.83
N ARG A 83 -1.66 3.75 25.85
CA ARG A 83 -1.34 4.94 26.66
C ARG A 83 -0.03 4.74 27.44
N ARG A 84 0.13 3.59 28.10
CA ARG A 84 1.36 3.23 28.83
C ARG A 84 2.60 3.23 27.93
N LEU A 85 2.46 2.78 26.69
CA LEU A 85 3.53 2.74 25.69
C LEU A 85 3.71 4.06 24.91
N SER A 86 2.96 5.12 25.25
CA SER A 86 2.98 6.40 24.52
C SER A 86 2.70 6.24 23.02
N LEU A 87 1.76 5.35 22.68
CA LEU A 87 1.24 5.06 21.33
C LEU A 87 -0.11 5.74 21.08
N THR A 88 -0.31 6.93 21.64
CA THR A 88 -1.58 7.68 21.61
C THR A 88 -1.77 8.53 20.36
N ARG A 89 -0.75 8.61 19.49
CA ARG A 89 -0.80 9.36 18.22
C ARG A 89 -0.02 8.64 17.13
N VAL A 90 -0.40 8.90 15.89
CA VAL A 90 0.35 8.41 14.72
C VAL A 90 1.71 9.11 14.67
N LYS A 91 2.79 8.36 14.86
CA LYS A 91 4.18 8.89 14.80
C LYS A 91 4.71 8.98 13.37
N VAL A 92 4.24 8.11 12.49
CA VAL A 92 4.66 8.00 11.09
C VAL A 92 3.41 7.85 10.24
N ALA A 93 3.17 8.79 9.33
CA ALA A 93 1.98 8.82 8.48
C ALA A 93 2.02 7.69 7.44
N TYR A 94 3.10 7.62 6.64
CA TYR A 94 3.27 6.63 5.56
C TYR A 94 4.25 5.53 5.97
N LYS A 95 3.85 4.72 6.95
CA LYS A 95 4.74 3.72 7.58
C LYS A 95 5.40 2.77 6.59
N LEU A 96 4.66 2.27 5.60
CA LEU A 96 5.22 1.35 4.61
C LEU A 96 6.24 2.05 3.71
N ALA A 97 5.93 3.25 3.22
CA ALA A 97 6.88 4.04 2.42
C ALA A 97 8.15 4.38 3.20
N GLU A 98 8.04 4.76 4.49
CA GLU A 98 9.21 5.01 5.34
C GLU A 98 10.00 3.73 5.63
N ALA A 99 9.34 2.59 5.84
CA ALA A 99 10.02 1.31 6.01
C ALA A 99 10.82 0.91 4.75
N VAL A 100 10.25 1.11 3.55
CA VAL A 100 10.96 0.89 2.28
C VAL A 100 12.17 1.81 2.17
N LYS A 101 12.04 3.11 2.49
CA LYS A 101 13.17 4.05 2.48
C LYS A 101 14.29 3.66 3.44
N GLU A 102 13.96 3.21 4.65
CA GLU A 102 14.97 2.76 5.61
C GLU A 102 15.64 1.45 5.16
N LEU A 103 14.89 0.53 4.53
CA LEU A 103 15.46 -0.67 3.92
C LEU A 103 16.44 -0.32 2.78
N GLU A 104 16.05 0.59 1.88
CA GLU A 104 16.94 1.09 0.81
C GLU A 104 18.24 1.65 1.37
N LYS A 105 18.15 2.48 2.43
CA LYS A 105 19.30 3.10 3.08
C LYS A 105 20.21 2.08 3.77
N PHE A 106 19.64 1.15 4.53
CA PHE A 106 20.40 0.14 5.27
C PHE A 106 21.12 -0.81 4.30
N SER A 107 20.41 -1.33 3.32
CA SER A 107 20.93 -2.32 2.37
C SER A 107 21.71 -1.71 1.21
N LYS A 108 21.70 -0.37 1.07
CA LYS A 108 22.31 0.36 -0.05
C LYS A 108 21.79 -0.10 -1.43
N VAL A 109 20.49 -0.38 -1.50
CA VAL A 109 19.80 -0.79 -2.73
C VAL A 109 18.71 0.23 -3.08
N LYS A 110 18.31 0.27 -4.35
CA LYS A 110 17.17 1.08 -4.80
C LYS A 110 16.04 0.16 -5.22
N VAL A 111 14.91 0.24 -4.53
CA VAL A 111 13.68 -0.47 -4.88
C VAL A 111 13.10 0.16 -6.14
N LYS A 112 12.87 -0.68 -7.15
CA LYS A 112 12.35 -0.31 -8.47
C LYS A 112 10.84 -0.53 -8.57
N VAL A 113 10.32 -1.55 -7.87
CA VAL A 113 8.90 -1.96 -7.93
C VAL A 113 8.40 -2.32 -6.53
N ILE A 114 7.20 -1.83 -6.21
CA ILE A 114 6.43 -2.30 -5.05
C ILE A 114 5.52 -3.44 -5.51
N VAL A 115 5.54 -4.55 -4.77
CA VAL A 115 4.66 -5.71 -4.98
C VAL A 115 3.67 -5.76 -3.82
N PRO A 116 2.36 -5.62 -4.07
CA PRO A 116 1.37 -5.71 -3.01
C PRO A 116 1.36 -7.14 -2.42
N LEU A 117 1.11 -7.26 -1.11
CA LEU A 117 1.07 -8.56 -0.42
C LEU A 117 0.00 -9.49 -1.01
N GLU A 118 -1.18 -8.93 -1.26
CA GLU A 118 -2.34 -9.64 -1.77
C GLU A 118 -3.25 -8.68 -2.56
N ILE A 119 -4.23 -9.26 -3.26
CA ILE A 119 -5.28 -8.49 -3.91
C ILE A 119 -6.26 -7.97 -2.85
N GLY A 120 -6.49 -6.65 -2.82
CA GLY A 120 -7.32 -6.05 -1.79
C GLY A 120 -7.64 -4.59 -2.05
N GLY A 121 -8.82 -4.15 -1.59
CA GLY A 121 -9.29 -2.78 -1.73
C GLY A 121 -8.39 -1.74 -1.05
N ALA A 122 -7.62 -2.13 -0.03
CA ALA A 122 -6.56 -1.33 0.59
C ALA A 122 -5.16 -1.89 0.29
N ASN A 123 -4.97 -3.21 0.38
CA ASN A 123 -3.64 -3.83 0.32
C ASN A 123 -2.94 -3.69 -1.05
N THR A 124 -3.71 -3.61 -2.15
CA THR A 124 -3.12 -3.34 -3.47
C THR A 124 -2.80 -1.85 -3.68
N PRO A 125 -3.64 -0.90 -3.23
CA PRO A 125 -3.34 0.54 -3.21
C PRO A 125 -2.25 1.09 -2.28
N ASP A 126 -2.07 0.52 -1.07
CA ASP A 126 -1.23 1.08 0.03
C ASP A 126 0.28 0.97 -0.23
#